data_AF-A0A4Y2L8X6-F1
#
_entry.id   AF-A0A4Y2L8X6-F1
#
_cell.length_a   1.000
_cell.length_b   1.000
_cell.length_c   1.000
_cell.angle_alpha   90.00
_cell.angle_beta   90.00
_cell.angle_gamma   90.00
#
_symmetry.space_group_name_H-M   'P 1'
#
loop_
_entity.id
_entity.type
_entity.pdbx_description
1 polymer ?
#
loop_
_entity_poly.entity_id
_entity_poly.type
_entity_poly.pdbx_seq_one_letter_code
_entity_poly.pdbx_strand_id
1 'polypeptide(L)'
;MINLLQNEFEMSKSARATEFLGIRLVFTTELQLDQEEFIDKMLIRFNTSDCKPCSTLQELKCTPADFANSELFEGPFREPIGSLL
;
A
#
# COMPACT_ATOMS: atom_id res chain seq x y z
N MET A 1 13.47 19.74 3.50
CA MET A 1 12.44 19.38 2.51
C MET A 1 11.03 19.46 3.09
N ILE A 2 10.76 18.84 4.25
CA ILE A 2 9.44 18.86 4.92
C ILE A 2 8.89 20.29 5.14
N ASN A 3 9.74 21.23 5.57
CA ASN A 3 9.32 22.61 5.84
C ASN A 3 8.95 23.42 4.58
N LEU A 4 9.46 23.06 3.40
CA LEU A 4 9.13 23.76 2.14
C LEU A 4 7.71 23.38 1.71
N LEU A 5 7.40 22.09 1.76
CA LEU A 5 6.08 21.54 1.40
C LEU A 5 4.97 22.02 2.34
N GLN A 6 5.27 22.17 3.64
CA GLN A 6 4.31 22.70 4.62
C GLN A 6 3.96 24.17 4.42
N ASN A 7 4.88 24.97 3.86
CA ASN A 7 4.66 26.39 3.61
C ASN A 7 3.97 26.63 2.26
N GLU A 8 4.21 25.76 1.28
CA GLU A 8 3.64 25.86 -0.06
C GLU A 8 2.22 25.29 -0.13
N PHE A 9 1.93 24.24 0.66
CA PHE A 9 0.60 23.66 0.77
C PHE A 9 0.03 23.93 2.16
N GLU A 10 -1.03 24.75 2.23
CA GLU A 10 -1.77 24.99 3.46
C GLU A 10 -2.46 23.69 3.91
N MET A 11 -1.76 22.90 4.72
CA MET A 11 -2.27 21.63 5.26
C MET A 11 -3.40 21.95 6.25
N SER A 12 -4.65 21.99 5.76
CA SER A 12 -5.83 22.16 6.59
C SER A 12 -5.78 21.14 7.72
N LYS A 13 -5.76 21.61 8.98
CA LYS A 13 -5.70 20.83 10.23
C LYS A 13 -5.36 19.35 9.99
N SER A 14 -4.06 19.05 9.96
CA SER A 14 -3.51 17.70 9.82
C SER A 14 -4.02 16.77 10.92
N ALA A 15 -5.25 16.31 10.76
CA ALA A 15 -5.77 15.17 11.49
C ALA A 15 -5.05 13.93 10.93
N ARG A 16 -4.72 13.00 11.82
CA ARG A 16 -4.16 11.72 11.40
C ARG A 16 -5.12 11.07 10.40
N ALA A 17 -4.65 10.80 9.18
CA ALA A 17 -5.44 10.12 8.18
C ALA A 17 -5.82 8.74 8.73
N THR A 18 -7.11 8.42 8.75
CA THR A 18 -7.62 7.11 9.20
C THR A 18 -7.87 6.18 8.01
N GLU A 19 -7.93 6.73 6.80
CA GLU A 19 -8.18 6.01 5.56
C GLU A 19 -7.41 6.65 4.40
N PHE A 20 -6.94 5.83 3.46
CA PHE A 20 -6.33 6.26 2.21
C PHE A 20 -6.66 5.25 1.10
N LEU A 21 -7.21 5.71 -0.02
CA LEU A 21 -7.65 4.85 -1.14
C LEU A 21 -8.61 3.70 -0.71
N GLY A 22 -9.39 3.90 0.35
CA GLY A 22 -10.30 2.87 0.89
C GLY A 22 -9.60 1.81 1.76
N ILE A 23 -8.32 2.02 2.10
CA ILE A 23 -7.56 1.21 3.05
C ILE A 23 -7.56 1.94 4.40
N ARG A 24 -7.87 1.23 5.48
CA ARG A 24 -7.87 1.80 6.84
C ARG A 24 -6.44 1.83 7.38
N LEU A 25 -6.03 2.99 7.90
CA LEU A 25 -4.73 3.22 8.51
C LEU A 25 -4.85 3.05 10.02
N VAL A 26 -4.31 1.94 10.54
CA VAL A 26 -4.34 1.62 11.98
C VAL A 26 -2.99 1.97 12.58
N PHE A 27 -2.98 2.90 13.53
CA PHE A 27 -1.76 3.37 14.18
C PHE A 27 -1.68 2.81 15.60
N THR A 28 -0.96 1.70 15.76
CA THR A 28 -0.63 1.12 17.06
C THR A 28 0.78 1.56 17.47
N THR A 29 1.73 0.63 17.63
CA THR A 29 3.18 0.91 17.76
C THR A 29 3.82 1.17 16.39
N GLU A 30 3.23 0.62 15.34
CA GLU A 30 3.61 0.78 13.94
C GLU A 30 2.37 1.15 13.12
N LEU A 31 2.58 1.64 11.89
CA LEU A 31 1.51 1.83 10.93
C LEU A 31 1.11 0.48 10.33
N GLN A 32 -0.14 0.09 10.51
CA GLN A 32 -0.73 -1.11 9.92
C GLN A 32 -1.77 -0.70 8.89
N LEU A 33 -1.74 -1.36 7.73
CA LEU A 33 -2.75 -1.21 6.68
C LEU A 33 -3.80 -2.29 6.85
N ASP A 34 -5.03 -1.87 7.12
CA ASP A 34 -6.17 -2.76 7.29
C ASP A 34 -7.04 -2.72 6.03
N GLN A 35 -7.04 -3.83 5.31
CA GLN A 35 -7.66 -3.98 3.99
C GLN A 35 -8.87 -4.93 4.01
N GLU A 36 -9.33 -5.37 5.18
CA GLU A 36 -10.39 -6.39 5.30
C GLU A 36 -11.64 -6.02 4.50
N GLU A 37 -12.17 -4.80 4.73
CA GLU A 37 -13.36 -4.31 4.03
C GLU A 37 -13.14 -4.16 2.51
N PHE A 38 -11.95 -3.75 2.10
CA PHE A 38 -11.61 -3.61 0.68
C PHE A 38 -11.60 -4.98 -0.01
N ILE A 39 -10.97 -5.98 0.63
CA ILE A 39 -10.91 -7.35 0.14
C ILE A 39 -12.33 -7.93 0.03
N ASP A 40 -13.16 -7.78 1.06
CA ASP A 40 -14.53 -8.29 1.05
C ASP A 40 -15.37 -7.69 -0.09
N LYS A 41 -15.30 -6.36 -0.28
CA LYS A 41 -15.98 -5.67 -1.38
C LYS A 41 -15.53 -6.22 -2.74
N MET A 42 -14.23 -6.46 -2.91
CA MET A 42 -13.68 -7.01 -4.14
C MET A 42 -14.15 -8.45 -4.36
N LEU A 43 -14.09 -9.31 -3.34
CA LEU A 43 -14.50 -10.71 -3.42
C LEU A 43 -15.99 -10.83 -3.76
N ILE A 44 -16.85 -10.02 -3.15
CA ILE A 44 -18.29 -9.98 -3.47
C ILE A 44 -18.51 -9.50 -4.91
N ARG A 45 -17.82 -8.43 -5.34
CA ARG A 45 -17.96 -7.86 -6.69
C ARG A 45 -17.62 -8.87 -7.78
N PHE A 46 -16.63 -9.72 -7.55
CA PHE A 46 -16.21 -10.74 -8.52
C PHE A 46 -16.86 -12.10 -8.29
N ASN A 47 -17.78 -12.22 -7.32
CA ASN A 47 -18.44 -13.48 -6.97
C ASN A 47 -17.43 -14.59 -6.61
N THR A 48 -16.39 -14.23 -5.85
CA THR A 48 -15.31 -15.10 -5.39
C THR A 48 -15.21 -15.15 -3.86
N SER A 49 -16.27 -14.78 -3.14
CA SER A 49 -16.30 -14.76 -1.67
C SER A 49 -16.17 -16.14 -1.02
N ASP A 50 -16.43 -17.20 -1.76
CA ASP A 50 -16.28 -18.60 -1.36
C ASP A 50 -14.85 -19.14 -1.58
N CYS A 51 -13.97 -18.35 -2.21
CA CYS A 51 -12.59 -18.73 -2.44
C CYS A 51 -11.84 -18.85 -1.10
N LYS A 52 -11.12 -19.95 -0.92
CA LYS A 52 -10.29 -20.13 0.28
C LYS A 52 -9.19 -19.06 0.30
N PRO A 53 -8.98 -18.37 1.46
CA PRO A 53 -7.82 -17.50 1.62
C PRO A 53 -6.56 -18.28 1.28
N CYS A 54 -5.78 -17.79 0.33
CA CYS A 54 -4.50 -18.41 0.02
C CYS A 54 -3.49 -17.95 1.07
N SER A 55 -3.09 -18.86 1.97
CA SER A 55 -2.01 -18.61 2.95
C SER A 55 -0.64 -18.45 2.28
N THR A 56 -0.55 -18.74 0.98
CA THR A 56 0.68 -18.58 0.23
C THR A 56 0.88 -17.10 -0.06
N LEU A 57 1.59 -16.42 0.83
CA LEU A 57 2.64 -15.52 0.39
C LEU A 57 3.51 -16.39 -0.54
N GLN A 58 3.21 -16.38 -1.84
CA GLN A 58 4.10 -17.01 -2.81
C GLN A 58 5.38 -16.22 -2.68
N GLU A 59 6.34 -16.76 -1.89
CA GLU A 59 7.52 -16.07 -1.40
C GLU A 59 7.87 -14.99 -2.39
N LEU A 60 7.59 -13.74 -2.01
CA LEU A 60 7.96 -12.66 -2.86
C LEU A 60 9.48 -12.62 -2.71
N LYS A 61 10.20 -13.39 -3.54
CA LYS A 61 11.63 -13.20 -3.77
C LYS A 61 11.76 -11.81 -4.39
N CYS A 62 11.61 -10.80 -3.56
CA CYS A 62 12.00 -9.45 -3.86
C CYS A 62 13.50 -9.47 -3.79
N THR A 63 14.11 -9.55 -4.96
CA THR A 63 15.47 -9.05 -5.09
C THR A 63 15.35 -7.54 -4.84
N PRO A 64 16.07 -6.97 -3.87
CA PRO A 64 16.09 -5.52 -3.68
C PRO A 64 16.53 -4.88 -5.00
N ALA A 65 15.65 -4.12 -5.63
CA ALA A 65 16.02 -3.32 -6.78
C ALA A 65 16.63 -2.02 -6.24
N ASP A 66 17.92 -1.79 -6.53
CA ASP A 66 18.57 -0.52 -6.27
C ASP A 66 18.07 0.49 -7.30
N PHE A 67 16.98 1.18 -6.99
CA PHE A 67 16.47 2.24 -7.84
C PHE A 67 17.39 3.46 -7.74
N ALA A 68 18.22 3.69 -8.76
CA ALA A 68 18.80 5.01 -8.97
C ALA A 68 17.67 5.96 -9.39
N ASN A 69 17.56 7.10 -8.72
CA ASN A 69 16.49 8.08 -8.96
C ASN A 69 16.39 8.39 -10.45
N SER A 70 15.24 8.06 -11.08
CA SER A 70 14.85 8.26 -12.49
C SER A 70 15.09 7.12 -13.50
N GLU A 71 15.62 5.97 -13.11
CA GLU A 71 15.70 4.83 -14.05
C GLU A 71 14.31 4.21 -14.30
N LEU A 72 13.99 4.01 -15.58
CA LEU A 72 12.79 3.30 -16.02
C LEU A 72 12.98 1.82 -15.63
N PHE A 73 12.12 1.34 -14.73
CA PHE A 73 12.18 -0.04 -14.28
C PHE A 73 11.66 -0.98 -15.39
N GLU A 74 12.57 -1.71 -16.02
CA GLU A 74 12.30 -2.67 -17.10
C GLU A 74 12.10 -4.11 -16.60
N GLY A 75 12.08 -4.31 -15.28
CA GLY A 75 11.91 -5.63 -14.66
C GLY A 75 10.44 -6.04 -14.50
N PRO A 76 10.18 -7.26 -13.97
CA PRO A 76 8.83 -7.68 -13.63
C PRO A 76 8.22 -6.71 -12.60
N PHE A 77 7.03 -6.17 -12.87
CA PHE A 77 6.28 -5.25 -11.98
C PHE A 77 6.15 -5.75 -10.52
N ARG A 78 6.33 -7.04 -10.29
CA ARG A 78 6.40 -7.68 -8.98
C ARG A 78 7.48 -7.09 -8.06
N GLU A 79 8.62 -6.66 -8.59
CA GLU A 79 9.74 -6.15 -7.78
C GLU A 79 9.42 -4.78 -7.14
N PRO A 80 8.92 -3.76 -7.86
CA PRO A 80 8.48 -2.51 -7.23
C PRO A 80 7.21 -2.67 -6.38
N ILE A 81 6.27 -3.54 -6.77
CA ILE A 81 5.04 -3.79 -5.98
C ILE A 81 5.36 -4.51 -4.66
N GLY A 82 6.40 -5.34 -4.63
CA GLY A 82 6.83 -6.02 -3.42
C GLY A 82 7.36 -5.12 -2.32
N SER A 83 7.77 -3.88 -2.65
CA SER A 83 8.16 -2.87 -1.67
C SER A 83 6.96 -2.08 -1.10
N LEU A 84 5.77 -2.24 -1.70
CA LEU A 84 4.53 -1.56 -1.29
C LEU A 84 3.65 -2.43 -0.37
N LEU A 85 3.94 -3.73 -0.27
CA LEU A 85 3.29 -4.69 0.62
C LEU A 85 4.14 -4.92 1.87
#